data_AF-F2IDV2-F1
#
_entry.id   AF-F2IDV2-F1
#
_cell.length_a   1.000
_cell.length_b   1.000
_cell.length_c   1.000
_cell.angle_alpha   90.00
_cell.angle_beta   90.00
_cell.angle_gamma   90.00
#
_symmetry.space_group_name_H-M   'P 1'
#
loop_
_entity.id
_entity.type
_entity.pdbx_description
1 polymer ?
#
loop_
_entity_poly.entity_id
_entity_poly.type
_entity_poly.pdbx_seq_one_letter_code
_entity_poly.pdbx_strand_id
1 'polypeptide(L)'
;MNSIFLRAKHWQLFIPLVAIPFVLFIALFITLIVATVNNPPKDPSEISWILIFFPIIGMLSGLVQFGWFWNVLTKISTLIPSGIVKLPMNRIKAFTIIPAIYMCVILPLFISMSFKNSINPNPGEVAGLVLFGIIVFFLHMFSMFCIMHTLFFVAKTIKIAEHQKNLPFWKFIGEFFLIWFFPVGVWFIQPRINKLIDSENNLQTIKHRDFVDDLA
;
A
#
# COMPACT_ATOMS: atom_id res chain seq x y z
N MET A 1 -11.96 12.42 -14.11
CA MET A 1 -11.88 11.34 -13.08
C MET A 1 -11.37 11.90 -11.74
N ASN A 2 -12.17 11.93 -10.66
CA ASN A 2 -11.78 12.61 -9.41
C ASN A 2 -11.05 11.67 -8.43
N SER A 3 -9.71 11.76 -8.38
CA SER A 3 -8.88 11.10 -7.37
C SER A 3 -7.67 11.96 -7.00
N ILE A 4 -7.42 12.13 -5.70
CA ILE A 4 -6.19 12.80 -5.22
C ILE A 4 -4.97 11.94 -5.54
N PHE A 5 -5.03 10.63 -5.25
CA PHE A 5 -3.92 9.70 -5.48
C PHE A 5 -3.46 9.63 -6.94
N LEU A 6 -4.39 9.66 -7.89
CA LEU A 6 -4.02 9.47 -9.29
C LEU A 6 -3.58 10.76 -9.99
N ARG A 7 -3.91 11.92 -9.43
CA ARG A 7 -3.45 13.24 -9.91
C ARG A 7 -2.19 13.71 -9.19
N ALA A 8 -1.84 13.06 -8.08
CA ALA A 8 -0.63 13.36 -7.34
C ALA A 8 0.61 13.26 -8.24
N LYS A 9 1.58 14.15 -8.03
CA LYS A 9 2.92 14.00 -8.58
C LYS A 9 3.62 12.84 -7.86
N HIS A 10 4.59 12.20 -8.51
CA HIS A 10 5.37 11.09 -7.93
C HIS A 10 5.92 11.42 -6.53
N TRP A 11 6.44 12.63 -6.32
CA TRP A 11 6.97 13.05 -5.02
C TRP A 11 5.90 13.19 -3.93
N GLN A 12 4.66 13.55 -4.29
CA GLN A 12 3.54 13.67 -3.34
C GLN A 12 3.11 12.29 -2.79
N LEU A 13 3.38 11.21 -3.53
CA LEU A 13 3.19 9.84 -3.04
C LEU A 13 4.44 9.33 -2.32
N PHE A 14 5.62 9.63 -2.85
CA PHE A 14 6.90 9.19 -2.29
C PHE A 14 7.15 9.72 -0.87
N ILE A 15 6.87 11.00 -0.62
CA ILE A 15 7.14 11.63 0.68
C ILE A 15 6.39 10.95 1.83
N PRO A 16 5.05 10.86 1.83
CA PRO A 16 4.32 10.26 2.94
C PRO A 16 4.50 8.74 3.03
N LEU A 17 4.81 8.09 1.91
CA LEU A 17 5.01 6.64 1.88
C LEU A 17 6.39 6.20 2.37
N VAL A 18 7.44 6.95 2.03
CA VAL A 18 8.84 6.54 2.19
C VAL A 18 9.61 7.57 3.00
N ALA A 19 9.68 8.82 2.54
CA ALA A 19 10.59 9.81 3.14
C ALA A 19 10.24 10.13 4.59
N ILE A 20 8.97 10.40 4.90
CA ILE A 20 8.50 10.67 6.27
C ILE A 20 8.76 9.45 7.17
N PRO A 21 8.27 8.25 6.85
CA PRO A 21 8.56 7.03 7.61
C PRO A 21 10.05 6.79 7.86
N PHE A 22 10.88 6.98 6.84
CA PHE A 22 12.32 6.78 6.93
C PHE A 22 12.99 7.77 7.88
N VAL A 23 12.66 9.06 7.75
CA VAL A 23 13.17 10.11 8.66
C VAL A 23 12.69 9.86 10.08
N LEU A 24 11.42 9.50 10.27
CA LEU A 24 10.86 9.17 11.59
C LEU A 24 11.57 7.96 12.20
N PHE A 25 11.87 6.91 11.43
CA PHE A 25 12.64 5.78 11.93
C PHE A 25 14.05 6.19 12.35
N ILE A 26 14.77 6.97 11.53
CA ILE A 26 16.10 7.48 11.90
C ILE A 26 16.03 8.30 13.19
N ALA A 27 15.08 9.23 13.29
CA ALA A 27 14.91 10.05 14.48
C ALA A 27 14.61 9.23 15.73
N LEU A 28 13.75 8.20 15.63
CA LEU A 28 13.46 7.27 16.72
C LEU A 28 14.70 6.46 17.12
N PHE A 29 15.46 5.95 16.15
CA PHE A 29 16.70 5.21 16.43
C PHE A 29 17.74 6.09 17.12
N ILE A 30 17.96 7.32 16.64
CA ILE A 30 18.87 8.28 17.29
C ILE A 30 18.40 8.58 18.71
N THR A 31 17.10 8.84 18.89
CA THR A 31 16.51 9.11 20.21
C THR A 31 16.73 7.93 21.17
N LEU A 32 16.53 6.70 20.70
CA LEU A 32 16.78 5.48 21.48
C LEU A 32 18.24 5.37 21.91
N ILE A 33 19.19 5.60 20.99
CA ILE A 33 20.63 5.54 21.29
C ILE A 33 21.01 6.62 22.30
N VAL A 34 20.58 7.87 22.08
CA VAL A 34 20.88 8.98 22.99
C VAL A 34 20.29 8.74 24.37
N ALA A 35 19.05 8.23 24.44
CA ALA A 35 18.39 7.90 25.71
C ALA A 35 19.17 6.81 26.46
N THR A 36 19.56 5.74 25.79
CA THR A 36 20.23 4.59 26.42
C THR A 36 21.70 4.84 26.77
N VAL A 37 22.39 5.72 26.04
CA VAL A 37 23.78 6.11 26.36
C VAL A 37 23.83 7.06 27.55
N ASN A 38 22.95 8.07 27.59
CA ASN A 38 22.96 9.07 28.66
C ASN A 38 22.34 8.52 29.96
N ASN A 39 21.30 7.70 29.85
CA ASN A 39 20.60 7.09 30.98
C ASN A 39 20.32 5.62 30.64
N PRO A 40 21.27 4.71 30.92
CA PRO A 40 21.09 3.29 30.67
C PRO A 40 19.81 2.80 31.36
N PRO A 41 18.84 2.23 30.60
CA PRO A 41 17.58 1.81 31.18
C PRO A 41 17.82 0.69 32.18
N LYS A 42 17.19 0.79 33.36
CA LYS A 42 17.30 -0.24 34.41
C LYS A 42 16.43 -1.45 34.11
N ASP A 43 15.36 -1.23 33.34
CA ASP A 43 14.39 -2.23 32.91
C ASP A 43 14.00 -1.96 31.44
N PRO A 44 13.93 -3.00 30.57
CA PRO A 44 13.34 -2.91 29.23
C PRO A 44 12.01 -2.15 29.12
N SER A 45 11.22 -2.11 30.19
CA SER A 45 9.95 -1.35 30.22
C SER A 45 10.14 0.16 30.02
N GLU A 46 11.28 0.74 30.41
CA GLU A 46 11.56 2.19 30.32
C GLU A 46 11.67 2.69 28.86
N ILE A 47 12.01 1.80 27.92
CA ILE A 47 12.14 2.12 26.49
C ILE A 47 11.01 1.54 25.64
N SER A 48 10.12 0.76 26.23
CA SER A 48 9.03 0.05 25.54
C SER A 48 8.10 0.94 24.73
N TRP A 49 7.87 2.17 25.20
CA TRP A 49 6.97 3.14 24.59
C TRP A 49 7.36 3.46 23.14
N ILE A 50 8.64 3.35 22.79
CA ILE A 50 9.12 3.62 21.43
C ILE A 50 8.54 2.63 20.42
N LEU A 51 8.21 1.42 20.86
CA LEU A 51 7.70 0.36 20.00
C LEU A 51 6.29 0.64 19.47
N ILE A 52 5.54 1.52 20.15
CA ILE A 52 4.21 1.95 19.71
C ILE A 52 4.31 2.78 18.42
N PHE A 53 5.43 3.48 18.18
CA PHE A 53 5.60 4.30 16.99
C PHE A 53 5.86 3.48 15.72
N PHE A 54 6.50 2.31 15.82
CA PHE A 54 6.75 1.44 14.66
C PHE A 54 5.49 1.09 13.87
N PRO A 55 4.43 0.52 14.47
CA PRO A 55 3.20 0.21 13.75
C PRO A 55 2.45 1.46 13.28
N ILE A 56 2.53 2.58 14.00
CA ILE A 56 1.88 3.84 13.57
C ILE A 56 2.53 4.38 12.28
N ILE A 57 3.87 4.38 12.23
CA ILE A 57 4.62 4.77 11.04
C ILE A 57 4.31 3.83 9.88
N GLY A 58 4.30 2.51 10.13
CA GLY A 58 3.93 1.50 9.14
C GLY A 58 2.50 1.65 8.63
N MET A 59 1.55 2.02 9.51
CA MET A 59 0.15 2.28 9.15
C MET A 59 0.03 3.49 8.22
N LEU A 60 0.76 4.58 8.48
CA LEU A 60 0.79 5.74 7.60
C LEU A 60 1.23 5.35 6.17
N SER A 61 2.36 4.63 6.06
CA SER A 61 2.83 4.10 4.77
C SER A 61 1.80 3.18 4.11
N GLY A 62 1.24 2.24 4.89
CA GLY A 62 0.26 1.28 4.40
C GLY A 62 -0.98 1.95 3.83
N LEU A 63 -1.52 2.96 4.52
CA LEU A 63 -2.70 3.69 4.05
C LEU A 63 -2.45 4.40 2.71
N VAL A 64 -1.27 5.01 2.54
CA VAL A 64 -0.90 5.64 1.27
C VAL A 64 -0.76 4.59 0.16
N GLN A 65 -0.06 3.48 0.44
CA GLN A 65 0.18 2.40 -0.53
C GLN A 65 -1.12 1.74 -0.99
N PHE A 66 -1.94 1.27 -0.05
CA PHE A 66 -3.20 0.58 -0.34
C PHE A 66 -4.25 1.56 -0.88
N GLY A 67 -4.25 2.82 -0.43
CA GLY A 67 -5.06 3.88 -1.02
C GLY A 67 -4.73 4.12 -2.49
N TRP A 68 -3.43 4.10 -2.84
CA TRP A 68 -2.99 4.18 -4.23
C TRP A 68 -3.41 2.94 -5.04
N PHE A 69 -3.16 1.72 -4.54
CA PHE A 69 -3.60 0.47 -5.20
C PHE A 69 -5.11 0.48 -5.47
N TRP A 70 -5.90 0.85 -4.47
CA TRP A 70 -7.34 0.92 -4.58
C TRP A 70 -7.79 1.86 -5.70
N ASN A 71 -7.19 3.04 -5.79
CA ASN A 71 -7.54 4.01 -6.81
C ASN A 71 -7.14 3.53 -8.21
N VAL A 72 -5.98 2.90 -8.37
CA VAL A 72 -5.60 2.31 -9.67
C VAL A 72 -6.61 1.22 -10.06
N LEU A 73 -6.87 0.27 -9.16
CA LEU A 73 -7.73 -0.88 -9.44
C LEU A 73 -9.18 -0.51 -9.69
N THR A 74 -9.70 0.56 -9.10
CA THR A 74 -11.11 0.94 -9.23
C THR A 74 -11.37 2.03 -10.26
N LYS A 75 -10.43 2.94 -10.48
CA LYS A 75 -10.61 4.10 -11.37
C LYS A 75 -9.86 3.93 -12.68
N ILE A 76 -8.60 3.48 -12.68
CA ILE A 76 -7.90 3.22 -13.95
C ILE A 76 -8.55 2.05 -14.69
N SER A 77 -9.13 1.08 -13.98
CA SER A 77 -9.89 0.00 -14.60
C SER A 77 -11.09 0.46 -15.42
N THR A 78 -11.66 1.64 -15.14
CA THR A 78 -12.79 2.17 -15.92
C THR A 78 -12.36 2.73 -17.28
N LEU A 79 -11.06 2.95 -17.48
CA LEU A 79 -10.47 3.34 -18.76
C LEU A 79 -10.25 2.14 -19.70
N ILE A 80 -10.59 0.92 -19.25
CA ILE A 80 -10.45 -0.30 -20.03
C ILE A 80 -11.82 -0.64 -20.66
N PRO A 81 -11.93 -0.61 -22.00
CA PRO A 81 -13.11 -1.05 -22.72
C PRO A 81 -13.56 -2.47 -22.33
N SER A 82 -14.86 -2.63 -22.11
CA SER A 82 -15.49 -3.89 -21.66
C SER A 82 -15.30 -5.06 -22.63
N GLY A 83 -15.00 -4.79 -23.90
CA GLY A 83 -14.73 -5.80 -24.93
C GLY A 83 -13.32 -6.42 -24.88
N ILE A 84 -12.37 -5.84 -24.13
CA ILE A 84 -10.97 -6.29 -24.13
C ILE A 84 -10.71 -7.34 -23.07
N VAL A 85 -11.10 -7.05 -21.82
CA VAL A 85 -10.86 -7.93 -20.68
C VAL A 85 -11.88 -7.65 -19.58
N LYS A 86 -12.40 -8.71 -18.96
CA LYS A 86 -13.22 -8.62 -17.75
C LYS A 86 -12.34 -8.86 -16.53
N LEU A 87 -12.11 -7.82 -15.73
CA LEU A 87 -11.37 -7.93 -14.48
C LEU A 87 -12.30 -8.44 -13.35
N PRO A 88 -11.89 -9.46 -12.56
CA PRO A 88 -12.70 -9.99 -11.46
C PRO A 88 -12.68 -9.04 -10.25
N MET A 89 -13.39 -7.92 -10.37
CA MET A 89 -13.26 -6.76 -9.48
C MET A 89 -13.57 -7.08 -8.01
N ASN A 90 -14.55 -7.96 -7.74
CA ASN A 90 -14.91 -8.34 -6.38
C ASN A 90 -13.74 -9.03 -5.65
N ARG A 91 -13.08 -9.98 -6.33
CA ARG A 91 -11.90 -10.69 -5.79
C ARG A 91 -10.72 -9.74 -5.59
N ILE A 92 -10.48 -8.87 -6.57
CA ILE A 92 -9.40 -7.87 -6.52
C ILE A 92 -9.57 -6.94 -5.32
N LYS A 93 -10.77 -6.39 -5.13
CA LYS A 93 -11.09 -5.51 -4.00
C LYS A 93 -10.92 -6.23 -2.66
N ALA A 94 -11.45 -7.44 -2.53
CA ALA A 94 -11.30 -8.24 -1.31
C ALA A 94 -9.81 -8.49 -0.98
N PHE A 95 -9.02 -8.93 -1.97
CA PHE A 95 -7.60 -9.23 -1.78
C PHE A 95 -6.74 -7.98 -1.59
N THR A 96 -7.24 -6.79 -1.92
CA THR A 96 -6.56 -5.52 -1.60
C THR A 96 -6.84 -5.11 -0.15
N ILE A 97 -8.06 -5.35 0.34
CA ILE A 97 -8.50 -4.96 1.70
C ILE A 97 -7.91 -5.89 2.77
N ILE A 98 -7.86 -7.20 2.52
CA ILE A 98 -7.38 -8.20 3.48
C ILE A 98 -5.98 -7.84 4.03
N PRO A 99 -4.96 -7.58 3.18
CA PRO A 99 -3.64 -7.17 3.66
C PRO A 99 -3.64 -5.82 4.38
N ALA A 100 -4.47 -4.87 3.94
CA ALA A 100 -4.57 -3.56 4.59
C ALA A 100 -5.07 -3.71 6.04
N ILE A 101 -6.12 -4.51 6.27
CA ILE A 101 -6.64 -4.82 7.61
C ILE A 101 -5.59 -5.58 8.43
N TYR A 102 -4.96 -6.59 7.83
CA TYR A 102 -3.93 -7.37 8.51
C TYR A 102 -2.77 -6.49 9.00
N MET A 103 -2.24 -5.62 8.15
CA MET A 103 -1.11 -4.75 8.46
C MET A 103 -1.47 -3.64 9.45
N CYS A 104 -2.69 -3.09 9.38
CA CYS A 104 -3.09 -1.96 10.24
C CYS A 104 -3.66 -2.40 11.60
N VAL A 105 -4.17 -3.64 11.71
CA VAL A 105 -4.90 -4.10 12.91
C VAL A 105 -4.26 -5.34 13.52
N ILE A 106 -4.21 -6.45 12.77
CA ILE A 106 -3.82 -7.75 13.33
C ILE A 106 -2.35 -7.77 13.74
N LEU A 107 -1.46 -7.27 12.88
CA LEU A 107 -0.02 -7.28 13.14
C LEU A 107 0.38 -6.38 14.33
N PRO A 108 -0.09 -5.11 14.43
CA PRO A 108 0.19 -4.27 15.60
C PRO A 108 -0.33 -4.86 16.92
N LEU A 109 -1.53 -5.47 16.91
CA LEU A 109 -2.08 -6.14 18.08
C LEU A 109 -1.20 -7.31 18.53
N PHE A 110 -0.77 -8.15 17.59
CA PHE A 110 0.13 -9.27 17.89
C PHE A 110 1.48 -8.80 18.45
N ILE A 111 2.08 -7.77 17.85
CA ILE A 111 3.36 -7.19 18.33
C ILE A 111 3.19 -6.64 19.75
N SER A 112 2.11 -5.90 20.02
CA SER A 112 1.84 -5.33 21.34
C SER A 112 1.68 -6.41 22.41
N MET A 113 0.92 -7.48 22.14
CA MET A 113 0.76 -8.62 23.04
C MET A 113 2.06 -9.39 23.28
N SER A 114 2.85 -9.59 22.22
CA SER A 114 4.15 -10.29 22.29
C SER A 114 5.14 -9.53 23.14
N PHE A 115 5.18 -8.22 22.96
CA PHE A 115 6.08 -7.35 23.69
C PHE A 115 5.69 -7.24 25.18
N LYS A 116 4.40 -7.08 25.49
CA LYS A 116 3.90 -7.09 26.88
C LYS A 116 4.33 -8.36 27.63
N ASN A 117 4.20 -9.53 26.99
CA ASN A 117 4.61 -10.82 27.57
C ASN A 117 6.12 -10.98 27.69
N SER A 118 6.91 -10.27 26.88
CA SER A 118 8.38 -10.31 26.96
C SER A 118 8.92 -9.56 28.17
N ILE A 119 8.23 -8.51 28.63
CA ILE A 119 8.59 -7.77 29.85
C ILE A 119 8.13 -8.51 31.10
N ASN A 120 6.89 -8.99 31.11
CA ASN A 120 6.28 -9.67 32.27
C ASN A 120 5.78 -11.06 31.84
N PRO A 121 6.64 -12.09 31.86
CA PRO A 121 6.29 -13.41 31.38
C PRO A 121 5.24 -14.05 32.30
N ASN A 122 4.07 -14.35 31.75
CA ASN A 122 3.04 -15.14 32.43
C ASN A 122 2.87 -16.47 31.68
N PRO A 123 3.17 -17.64 32.29
CA PRO A 123 3.12 -18.93 31.60
C PRO A 123 1.78 -19.23 30.90
N GLY A 124 0.66 -18.81 31.48
CA GLY A 124 -0.67 -18.98 30.88
C GLY A 124 -0.89 -18.09 29.65
N GLU A 125 -0.41 -16.84 29.70
CA GLU A 125 -0.48 -15.91 28.56
C GLU A 125 0.49 -16.31 27.44
N VAL A 126 1.66 -16.87 27.78
CA VAL A 126 2.65 -17.36 26.81
C VAL A 126 2.07 -18.48 25.94
N ALA A 127 1.38 -19.46 26.55
CA ALA A 127 0.75 -20.54 25.78
C ALA A 127 -0.32 -20.01 24.80
N GLY A 128 -1.15 -19.06 25.25
CA GLY A 128 -2.14 -18.39 24.40
C GLY A 128 -1.50 -17.58 23.27
N LEU A 129 -0.40 -16.88 23.55
CA LEU A 129 0.36 -16.11 22.57
C LEU A 129 0.98 -17.01 21.49
N VAL A 130 1.50 -18.18 21.85
CA VAL A 130 2.06 -19.15 20.88
C VAL A 130 0.96 -19.64 19.92
N LEU A 131 -0.20 -20.04 20.44
CA LEU A 131 -1.33 -20.46 19.61
C LEU A 131 -1.82 -19.32 18.70
N PHE A 132 -1.94 -18.11 19.24
CA PHE A 132 -2.29 -16.93 18.44
C PHE A 132 -1.22 -16.62 17.39
N GLY A 133 0.07 -16.79 17.72
CA GLY A 133 1.20 -16.63 16.79
C GLY A 133 1.14 -17.57 15.60
N ILE A 134 0.72 -18.83 15.80
CA ILE A 134 0.51 -19.79 14.69
C ILE A 134 -0.58 -19.29 13.74
N ILE A 135 -1.70 -18.77 14.28
CA ILE A 135 -2.78 -18.20 13.47
C ILE A 135 -2.28 -16.96 12.71
N VAL A 136 -1.57 -16.06 13.38
CA VAL A 136 -1.00 -14.85 12.79
C VAL A 136 -0.01 -15.20 11.67
N PHE A 137 0.77 -16.28 11.81
CA PHE A 137 1.68 -16.76 10.78
C PHE A 137 0.93 -17.16 9.49
N PHE A 138 -0.12 -17.98 9.59
CA PHE A 138 -0.91 -18.35 8.40
C PHE A 138 -1.64 -17.15 7.79
N LEU A 139 -2.17 -16.25 8.63
CA LEU A 139 -2.74 -14.99 8.16
C LEU A 139 -1.70 -14.11 7.44
N HIS A 140 -0.45 -14.10 7.91
CA HIS A 140 0.65 -13.40 7.26
C HIS A 140 0.94 -13.96 5.86
N MET A 141 1.06 -15.30 5.76
CA MET A 141 1.29 -15.97 4.47
C MET A 141 0.17 -15.70 3.49
N PHE A 142 -1.09 -15.76 3.95
CA PHE A 142 -2.24 -15.43 3.11
C PHE A 142 -2.26 -13.95 2.71
N SER A 143 -1.93 -13.04 3.63
CA SER A 143 -1.79 -11.60 3.34
C SER A 143 -0.73 -11.34 2.26
N MET A 144 0.43 -11.99 2.36
CA MET A 144 1.48 -11.88 1.34
C MET A 144 1.02 -12.37 -0.03
N PHE A 145 0.29 -13.49 -0.10
CA PHE A 145 -0.34 -13.94 -1.33
C PHE A 145 -1.33 -12.91 -1.90
N CYS A 146 -2.18 -12.32 -1.06
CA CYS A 146 -3.12 -11.28 -1.45
C CYS A 146 -2.41 -10.00 -1.94
N ILE A 147 -1.27 -9.63 -1.36
CA ILE A 147 -0.42 -8.52 -1.84
C ILE A 147 0.10 -8.83 -3.24
N MET A 148 0.69 -10.01 -3.46
CA MET A 148 1.20 -10.40 -4.79
C MET A 148 0.10 -10.40 -5.86
N HIS A 149 -1.09 -10.90 -5.51
CA HIS A 149 -2.25 -10.80 -6.39
C HIS A 149 -2.63 -9.34 -6.69
N THR A 150 -2.64 -8.47 -5.68
CA THR A 150 -2.93 -7.04 -5.84
C THR A 150 -1.91 -6.37 -6.76
N LEU A 151 -0.61 -6.57 -6.51
CA LEU A 151 0.47 -6.05 -7.35
C LEU A 151 0.32 -6.48 -8.82
N PHE A 152 0.02 -7.76 -9.05
CA PHE A 152 -0.24 -8.29 -10.40
C PHE A 152 -1.38 -7.54 -11.09
N PHE A 153 -2.51 -7.37 -10.42
CA PHE A 153 -3.66 -6.71 -11.03
C PHE A 153 -3.47 -5.21 -11.20
N VAL A 154 -2.74 -4.53 -10.32
CA VAL A 154 -2.37 -3.13 -10.49
C VAL A 154 -1.51 -2.96 -11.74
N ALA A 155 -0.45 -3.77 -11.88
CA ALA A 155 0.44 -3.75 -13.05
C ALA A 155 -0.33 -4.00 -14.34
N LYS A 156 -1.16 -5.05 -14.34
CA LYS A 156 -2.02 -5.42 -15.47
C LYS A 156 -3.00 -4.31 -15.83
N THR A 157 -3.63 -3.68 -14.83
CA THR A 157 -4.63 -2.61 -15.04
C THR A 157 -3.99 -1.41 -15.72
N ILE A 158 -2.84 -0.95 -15.23
CA ILE A 158 -2.11 0.17 -15.83
C ILE A 158 -1.75 -0.16 -17.28
N LYS A 159 -1.17 -1.34 -17.52
CA LYS A 159 -0.67 -1.69 -18.87
C LYS A 159 -1.76 -1.89 -19.90
N ILE A 160 -2.90 -2.45 -19.50
CA ILE A 160 -4.05 -2.58 -20.39
C ILE A 160 -4.67 -1.20 -20.65
N ALA A 161 -4.76 -0.32 -19.65
CA ALA A 161 -5.24 1.05 -19.86
C ALA A 161 -4.35 1.87 -20.81
N GLU A 162 -3.04 1.63 -20.83
CA GLU A 162 -2.13 2.29 -21.76
C GLU A 162 -2.24 1.76 -23.20
N HIS A 163 -2.33 0.44 -23.36
CA HIS A 163 -2.24 -0.18 -24.68
C HIS A 163 -3.60 -0.53 -25.29
N GLN A 164 -4.67 -0.38 -24.52
CA GLN A 164 -6.05 -0.66 -24.93
C GLN A 164 -6.18 -2.05 -25.58
N LYS A 165 -5.45 -3.04 -25.04
CA LYS A 165 -5.47 -4.45 -25.47
C LYS A 165 -5.12 -5.38 -24.33
N ASN A 166 -5.61 -6.62 -24.38
CA ASN A 166 -5.30 -7.63 -23.38
C ASN A 166 -3.83 -8.07 -23.57
N LEU A 167 -3.04 -7.96 -22.52
CA LEU A 167 -1.61 -8.26 -22.56
C LEU A 167 -1.30 -9.50 -21.70
N PRO A 168 -0.43 -10.39 -22.20
CA PRO A 168 0.09 -11.49 -21.40
C PRO A 168 1.09 -11.00 -20.35
N PHE A 169 1.32 -11.80 -19.30
CA PHE A 169 2.11 -11.42 -18.12
C PHE A 169 3.51 -10.87 -18.43
N TRP A 170 4.25 -11.51 -19.33
CA TRP A 170 5.62 -11.10 -19.67
C TRP A 170 5.72 -9.69 -20.27
N LYS A 171 4.61 -9.13 -20.80
CA LYS A 171 4.56 -7.75 -21.32
C LYS A 171 4.39 -6.69 -20.23
N PHE A 172 4.08 -7.08 -18.99
CA PHE A 172 3.92 -6.16 -17.86
C PHE A 172 4.66 -6.58 -16.59
N ILE A 173 5.58 -7.56 -16.68
CA ILE A 173 6.38 -8.02 -15.54
C ILE A 173 7.30 -6.92 -14.99
N GLY A 174 7.81 -6.04 -15.86
CA GLY A 174 8.60 -4.88 -15.43
C GLY A 174 7.79 -3.93 -14.55
N GLU A 175 6.54 -3.64 -14.94
CA GLU A 175 5.62 -2.86 -14.12
C GLU A 175 5.30 -3.55 -12.80
N PHE A 176 5.14 -4.87 -12.78
CA PHE A 176 4.94 -5.61 -11.53
C PHE A 176 6.09 -5.39 -10.55
N PHE A 177 7.34 -5.53 -10.99
CA PHE A 177 8.50 -5.32 -10.13
C PHE A 177 8.71 -3.85 -9.74
N LEU A 178 8.41 -2.91 -10.65
CA LEU A 178 8.42 -1.49 -10.28
C LEU A 178 7.42 -1.22 -9.14
N ILE A 179 6.21 -1.78 -9.21
CA ILE A 179 5.22 -1.62 -8.14
C ILE A 179 5.65 -2.34 -6.87
N TRP A 180 6.28 -3.51 -6.98
CA TRP A 180 6.80 -4.22 -5.80
C TRP A 180 7.91 -3.42 -5.10
N PHE A 181 8.87 -2.90 -5.86
CA PHE A 181 9.91 -1.98 -5.37
C PHE A 181 9.45 -0.52 -5.44
N PHE A 182 8.27 -0.29 -4.85
CA PHE A 182 7.47 0.92 -5.01
C PHE A 182 8.19 2.27 -4.80
N PRO A 183 9.18 2.42 -3.88
CA PRO A 183 9.93 3.67 -3.76
C PRO A 183 10.54 4.12 -5.09
N VAL A 184 11.04 3.18 -5.89
CA VAL A 184 11.58 3.44 -7.23
C VAL A 184 10.44 3.46 -8.26
N GLY A 185 9.50 2.52 -8.15
CA GLY A 185 8.39 2.39 -9.11
C GLY A 185 7.51 3.63 -9.25
N VAL A 186 7.24 4.33 -8.15
CA VAL A 186 6.40 5.55 -8.15
C VAL A 186 6.90 6.60 -9.12
N TRP A 187 8.22 6.77 -9.23
CA TRP A 187 8.83 7.78 -10.09
C TRP A 187 8.60 7.49 -11.58
N PHE A 188 8.50 6.22 -11.96
CA PHE A 188 8.26 5.82 -13.35
C PHE A 188 6.78 5.65 -13.66
N ILE A 189 6.01 5.11 -12.71
CA ILE A 189 4.61 4.73 -12.93
C ILE A 189 3.67 5.92 -12.77
N GLN A 190 3.87 6.76 -11.75
CA GLN A 190 2.94 7.85 -11.48
C GLN A 190 2.82 8.85 -12.65
N PRO A 191 3.93 9.31 -13.29
CA PRO A 191 3.83 10.19 -14.45
C PRO A 191 3.06 9.57 -15.63
N ARG A 192 3.15 8.25 -15.82
CA ARG A 192 2.39 7.53 -16.85
C ARG A 192 0.90 7.51 -16.54
N ILE A 193 0.54 7.27 -15.28
CA ILE A 193 -0.85 7.36 -14.80
C ILE A 193 -1.40 8.77 -15.00
N ASN A 194 -0.62 9.82 -14.69
CA ASN A 194 -1.04 11.20 -14.92
C ASN A 194 -1.37 11.44 -16.40
N LYS A 195 -0.50 11.01 -17.32
CA LYS A 195 -0.74 11.12 -18.77
C LYS A 195 -2.03 10.44 -19.22
N LEU A 196 -2.34 9.25 -18.70
CA LEU A 196 -3.59 8.55 -19.02
C LEU A 196 -4.82 9.36 -18.59
N ILE A 197 -4.77 9.97 -17.41
CA ILE A 197 -5.87 10.74 -16.86
C ILE A 197 -6.06 12.05 -17.61
N ASP A 198 -4.97 12.72 -17.94
CA ASP A 198 -5.01 13.96 -18.73
C ASP A 198 -5.60 13.69 -20.12
N SER A 199 -5.21 12.57 -20.74
CA SER A 199 -5.73 12.14 -22.04
C SER A 199 -7.24 11.89 -21.98
N GLU A 200 -7.72 11.18 -20.96
CA GLU A 200 -9.15 10.93 -20.77
C GLU A 200 -9.94 12.22 -20.51
N ASN A 201 -9.45 13.10 -19.63
CA ASN A 201 -10.14 14.37 -19.35
C ASN A 201 -10.23 15.26 -20.60
N ASN A 202 -9.20 15.26 -21.45
CA ASN A 202 -9.21 15.98 -22.71
C ASN A 202 -10.24 15.40 -23.69
N LEU A 203 -10.32 14.07 -23.82
CA LEU A 203 -11.33 13.40 -24.65
C LEU A 203 -12.76 13.70 -24.18
N GLN A 204 -13.00 13.74 -22.87
CA GLN A 204 -14.31 14.12 -22.32
C GLN A 204 -14.66 15.58 -22.62
N THR A 205 -13.66 16.48 -22.56
CA THR A 205 -13.85 17.90 -22.88
C THR A 205 -14.20 18.11 -24.35
N ILE A 206 -13.53 17.39 -25.27
CA ILE A 206 -13.82 17.46 -26.71
C ILE A 206 -15.24 16.97 -26.98
N LYS A 207 -15.61 15.78 -26.50
CA LYS A 207 -16.96 15.22 -26.68
C LYS A 207 -18.06 16.14 -26.16
N HIS A 208 -17.81 16.83 -25.04
CA HIS A 208 -18.75 17.80 -24.51
C HIS A 208 -18.89 19.03 -25.42
N ARG A 209 -17.80 19.51 -26.03
CA ARG A 209 -17.87 20.63 -26.98
C ARG A 209 -18.63 20.25 -28.24
N ASP A 210 -18.26 19.13 -28.86
CA ASP A 210 -18.91 18.64 -30.08
C ASP A 210 -20.44 18.47 -29.87
N PHE A 211 -20.84 17.93 -28.72
CA PHE A 211 -22.25 17.80 -28.36
C PHE A 211 -22.98 19.14 -28.18
N VAL A 212 -22.32 20.17 -27.67
CA VAL A 212 -22.91 21.51 -27.53
C VAL A 212 -23.05 22.18 -28.90
N ASP A 213 -22.06 22.00 -29.77
CA ASP A 213 -22.07 22.55 -31.13
C ASP A 213 -23.15 21.87 -32.00
N ASP A 214 -23.41 20.57 -31.80
CA ASP A 214 -24.50 19.84 -32.49
C ASP A 214 -25.92 20.28 -32.07
N LEU A 215 -26.05 20.99 -30.94
CA LEU A 215 -27.34 21.48 -30.40
C LEU A 215 -27.63 22.96 -30.71
N ALA A 216 -26.66 23.70 -31.25
CA ALA A 216 -26.76 25.13 -31.56
C ALA A 216 -27.12 25.37 -33.03
#